data_AF-Q7RMG8-F1
#
_entry.id   AF-Q7RMG8-F1
#
_cell.length_a   1.000
_cell.length_b   1.000
_cell.length_c   1.000
_cell.angle_alpha   90.00
_cell.angle_beta   90.00
_cell.angle_gamma   90.00
#
_symmetry.space_group_name_H-M   'P 1'
#
loop_
_entity.id
_entity.type
_entity.pdbx_description
1 polymer ?
#
loop_
_entity_poly.entity_id
_entity_poly.type
_entity_poly.pdbx_seq_one_letter_code
_entity_poly.pdbx_strand_id
1 'polypeptide(L)'
;MKKLFYKQINTKNIISFKKFFITTEINKNVDLDNFLNDIKTNESKTWEHYVQGINPDYEPRKEMYQFLKNKNINVYRMTVYEIECFTKWILMRKIYGDKYPQFPYEITFEDKINQLKQKYPLE
;
A
#
# COMPACT_ATOMS: atom_id res chain seq x y z
N MET A 1 -46.79 -27.87 -0.01
CA MET A 1 -47.12 -26.57 0.62
C MET A 1 -46.86 -26.63 2.12
N LYS A 2 -45.82 -25.96 2.61
CA LYS A 2 -45.61 -25.65 4.04
C LYS A 2 -44.95 -24.27 4.13
N LYS A 3 -45.63 -23.34 4.81
CA LYS A 3 -45.23 -21.96 5.03
C LYS A 3 -44.07 -21.93 6.05
N LEU A 4 -42.99 -21.22 5.74
CA LEU A 4 -41.96 -20.87 6.73
C LEU A 4 -42.26 -19.48 7.27
N PHE A 5 -42.53 -19.44 8.57
CA PHE A 5 -42.83 -18.24 9.34
C PHE A 5 -41.56 -17.42 9.55
N TYR A 6 -41.66 -16.11 9.28
CA TYR A 6 -40.63 -15.14 9.64
C TYR A 6 -40.58 -14.98 11.15
N LYS A 7 -39.39 -15.13 11.75
CA LYS A 7 -39.11 -14.64 13.09
C LYS A 7 -38.24 -13.40 12.96
N GLN A 8 -38.89 -12.25 13.10
CA GLN A 8 -38.25 -10.94 13.14
C GLN A 8 -37.55 -10.81 14.49
N ILE A 9 -36.21 -10.74 14.48
CA ILE A 9 -35.42 -10.31 15.64
C ILE A 9 -34.76 -8.99 15.25
N ASN A 10 -35.15 -7.96 15.98
CA ASN A 10 -34.81 -6.57 15.73
C ASN A 10 -33.36 -6.27 16.11
N THR A 11 -32.77 -5.40 15.32
CA THR A 11 -31.35 -5.06 15.19
C THR A 11 -30.84 -4.14 16.29
N LYS A 12 -29.63 -4.39 16.81
CA LYS A 12 -28.68 -3.33 17.21
C LYS A 12 -27.24 -3.73 16.85
N ASN A 13 -26.85 -3.25 15.67
CA ASN A 13 -25.49 -2.96 15.17
C ASN A 13 -24.43 -4.07 15.21
N ILE A 14 -24.52 -4.99 14.24
CA ILE A 14 -23.33 -5.59 13.63
C ILE A 14 -23.05 -4.80 12.35
N ILE A 15 -22.03 -3.94 12.38
CA ILE A 15 -21.47 -3.32 11.17
C ILE A 15 -20.80 -4.45 10.40
N SER A 16 -21.55 -5.07 9.48
CA SER A 16 -20.99 -5.97 8.48
C SER A 16 -20.41 -5.10 7.37
N PHE A 17 -19.09 -5.07 7.27
CA PHE A 17 -18.42 -4.58 6.07
C PHE A 17 -18.73 -5.55 4.94
N LYS A 18 -19.82 -5.30 4.20
CA LYS A 18 -19.99 -5.87 2.86
C LYS A 18 -18.84 -5.34 2.01
N LYS A 19 -17.86 -6.20 1.71
CA LYS A 19 -16.93 -6.01 0.60
C LYS A 19 -17.76 -5.90 -0.68
N PHE A 20 -18.04 -4.67 -1.09
CA PHE A 20 -18.43 -4.39 -2.47
C PHE A 20 -17.20 -4.58 -3.33
N PHE A 21 -16.98 -5.80 -3.81
CA PHE A 21 -16.16 -5.98 -4.99
C PHE A 21 -17.00 -5.52 -6.18
N ILE A 22 -16.79 -4.26 -6.57
CA ILE A 22 -17.15 -3.80 -7.91
C ILE A 22 -16.16 -4.50 -8.84
N THR A 23 -16.59 -5.60 -9.46
CA THR A 23 -15.86 -6.16 -10.61
C THR A 23 -16.18 -5.29 -11.80
N THR A 24 -15.40 -4.23 -11.99
CA THR A 24 -15.16 -3.73 -13.35
C THR A 24 -14.40 -4.82 -14.08
N GLU A 25 -15.06 -5.48 -15.04
CA GLU A 25 -14.41 -6.33 -16.05
C GLU A 25 -13.52 -5.47 -16.93
N ILE A 26 -12.40 -4.99 -16.37
CA ILE A 26 -11.29 -4.47 -17.15
C ILE A 26 -10.51 -5.70 -17.59
N ASN A 27 -10.17 -5.73 -18.88
CA ASN A 27 -9.60 -6.84 -19.63
C ASN A 27 -8.32 -7.43 -18.99
N LYS A 28 -8.47 -8.29 -17.97
CA LYS A 28 -7.39 -8.82 -17.12
C LYS A 28 -6.28 -9.53 -17.90
N ASN A 29 -6.60 -10.08 -19.06
CA ASN A 29 -5.63 -10.80 -19.88
C ASN A 29 -4.58 -9.86 -20.48
N VAL A 30 -4.99 -8.68 -20.95
CA VAL A 30 -4.04 -7.72 -21.57
C VAL A 30 -3.05 -7.17 -20.55
N ASP A 31 -3.50 -6.88 -19.33
CA ASP A 31 -2.66 -6.32 -18.28
C ASP A 31 -1.66 -7.35 -17.72
N LEU A 32 -2.12 -8.61 -17.57
CA LEU A 32 -1.27 -9.73 -17.18
C LEU A 32 -0.23 -10.06 -18.27
N ASP A 33 -0.64 -10.08 -19.53
CA ASP A 33 0.24 -10.37 -20.66
C ASP A 33 1.31 -9.28 -20.81
N ASN A 34 0.94 -8.01 -20.63
CA ASN A 34 1.90 -6.89 -20.61
C ASN A 34 2.90 -7.02 -19.46
N PHE A 35 2.43 -7.34 -18.25
CA PHE A 35 3.28 -7.57 -17.09
C PHE A 35 4.27 -8.73 -17.30
N LEU A 36 3.80 -9.86 -17.84
CA LEU A 36 4.65 -11.02 -18.12
C LEU A 36 5.67 -10.73 -19.23
N ASN A 37 5.28 -9.97 -20.25
CA ASN A 37 6.19 -9.52 -21.30
C ASN A 37 7.25 -8.55 -20.75
N ASP A 38 6.86 -7.66 -19.84
CA ASP A 38 7.77 -6.75 -19.17
C ASP A 38 8.81 -7.49 -18.30
N ILE A 39 8.42 -8.53 -17.57
CA ILE A 39 9.37 -9.36 -16.81
C ILE A 39 10.31 -10.12 -17.76
N LYS A 40 9.76 -10.74 -18.82
CA LYS A 40 10.55 -11.55 -19.76
C LYS A 40 11.60 -10.74 -20.52
N THR A 41 11.31 -9.48 -20.78
CA THR A 41 12.21 -8.60 -21.54
C THR A 41 13.21 -7.87 -20.65
N ASN A 42 12.89 -7.60 -19.38
CA ASN A 42 13.79 -6.92 -18.47
C ASN A 42 13.54 -7.31 -17.00
N GLU A 43 14.41 -8.17 -16.46
CA GLU A 43 14.35 -8.59 -15.05
C GLU A 43 14.37 -7.41 -14.06
N SER A 44 14.97 -6.26 -14.44
CA SER A 44 15.06 -5.05 -13.60
C SER A 44 13.68 -4.43 -13.29
N LYS A 45 12.67 -4.65 -14.14
CA LYS A 45 11.31 -4.12 -13.94
C LYS A 45 10.58 -4.77 -12.76
N THR A 46 11.01 -5.95 -12.33
CA THR A 46 10.42 -6.65 -11.18
C THR A 46 10.56 -5.81 -9.90
N TRP A 47 11.71 -5.16 -9.72
CA TRP A 47 11.94 -4.28 -8.60
C TRP A 47 11.06 -3.03 -8.68
N GLU A 48 10.95 -2.41 -9.84
CA GLU A 48 10.10 -1.21 -10.02
C GLU A 48 8.64 -1.50 -9.69
N HIS A 49 8.11 -2.63 -10.17
CA HIS A 49 6.76 -3.08 -9.85
C HIS A 49 6.57 -3.38 -8.36
N TYR A 50 7.60 -3.95 -7.71
CA TYR A 50 7.59 -4.12 -6.26
C TYR A 50 7.51 -2.76 -5.57
N VAL A 51 8.42 -1.82 -5.87
CA VAL A 51 8.50 -0.50 -5.22
C VAL A 51 7.20 0.29 -5.39
N GLN A 52 6.64 0.29 -6.60
CA GLN A 52 5.40 0.99 -6.92
C GLN A 52 4.16 0.31 -6.31
N GLY A 53 4.27 -0.91 -5.78
CA GLY A 53 3.14 -1.66 -5.25
C GLY A 53 2.16 -2.16 -6.31
N ILE A 54 2.64 -2.36 -7.55
CA ILE A 54 1.87 -2.95 -8.65
C ILE A 54 1.81 -4.47 -8.52
N ASN A 55 2.94 -5.09 -8.12
CA ASN A 55 3.01 -6.53 -7.89
C ASN A 55 3.72 -6.90 -6.57
N PRO A 56 3.01 -7.52 -5.61
CA PRO A 56 1.56 -7.69 -5.59
C PRO A 56 0.86 -6.31 -5.56
N ASP A 57 -0.36 -6.26 -6.05
CA ASP A 57 -1.18 -5.05 -5.93
C ASP A 57 -1.42 -4.77 -4.44
N TYR A 58 -0.80 -3.70 -3.95
CA TYR A 58 -0.76 -3.40 -2.53
C TYR A 58 -0.83 -1.88 -2.31
N GLU A 59 -2.05 -1.39 -2.07
CA GLU A 59 -2.32 0.04 -1.90
C GLU A 59 -1.43 0.77 -0.89
N PRO A 60 -1.12 0.23 0.31
CA PRO A 60 -0.25 0.92 1.25
C PRO A 60 1.14 1.23 0.68
N ARG A 61 1.66 0.37 -0.20
CA ARG A 61 2.95 0.59 -0.85
C ARG A 61 2.84 1.60 -1.99
N LYS A 62 1.74 1.59 -2.76
CA LYS A 62 1.42 2.67 -3.73
C LYS A 62 1.37 4.04 -3.03
N GLU A 63 0.68 4.13 -1.90
CA GLU A 63 0.61 5.35 -1.09
C GLU A 63 2.00 5.79 -0.60
N MET A 64 2.78 4.85 -0.05
CA MET A 64 4.16 5.11 0.40
C MET A 64 5.06 5.62 -0.73
N TYR A 65 5.00 4.98 -1.90
CA TYR A 65 5.79 5.37 -3.07
C TYR A 65 5.49 6.82 -3.48
N GLN A 66 4.21 7.18 -3.60
CA GLN A 66 3.82 8.55 -3.94
C GLN A 66 4.20 9.55 -2.85
N PHE A 67 4.02 9.19 -1.58
CA PHE A 67 4.37 10.04 -0.45
C PHE A 67 5.87 10.40 -0.41
N LEU A 68 6.75 9.41 -0.56
CA LEU A 68 8.20 9.63 -0.55
C LEU A 68 8.67 10.33 -1.81
N LYS A 69 8.10 10.00 -2.98
CA LYS A 69 8.39 10.69 -4.24
C LYS A 69 8.07 12.19 -4.15
N ASN A 70 6.91 12.54 -3.59
CA ASN A 70 6.50 13.93 -3.36
C ASN A 70 7.40 14.70 -2.38
N LYS A 71 8.26 13.99 -1.64
CA LYS A 71 9.27 14.56 -0.73
C LYS A 71 10.66 14.65 -1.36
N ASN A 72 10.77 14.44 -2.68
CA ASN A 72 12.01 14.41 -3.45
C ASN A 72 12.97 13.32 -2.97
N ILE A 73 12.46 12.11 -2.77
CA ILE A 73 13.24 10.92 -2.40
C ILE A 73 13.18 9.90 -3.53
N ASN A 74 14.35 9.39 -3.94
CA ASN A 74 14.46 8.33 -4.94
C ASN A 74 14.15 6.95 -4.31
N VAL A 75 12.88 6.56 -4.37
CA VAL A 75 12.38 5.32 -3.74
C VAL A 75 12.99 4.05 -4.36
N TYR A 76 13.36 4.09 -5.64
CA TYR A 76 13.95 2.93 -6.33
C TYR A 76 15.34 2.56 -5.80
N ARG A 77 16.02 3.48 -5.11
CA ARG A 77 17.33 3.22 -4.50
C ARG A 77 17.23 2.69 -3.07
N MET A 78 16.02 2.66 -2.50
CA MET A 78 15.79 2.16 -1.14
C MET A 78 15.92 0.64 -1.09
N THR A 79 16.24 0.13 0.08
CA THR A 79 16.20 -1.32 0.35
C THR A 79 14.77 -1.81 0.56
N VAL A 80 14.54 -3.12 0.36
CA VAL A 80 13.27 -3.78 0.67
C VAL A 80 12.82 -3.48 2.11
N TYR A 81 13.74 -3.56 3.07
CA TYR A 81 13.46 -3.30 4.47
C TYR A 81 13.02 -1.85 4.72
N GLU A 82 13.70 -0.87 4.14
CA GLU A 82 13.33 0.54 4.27
C GLU A 82 11.92 0.81 3.70
N ILE A 83 11.60 0.21 2.54
CA ILE A 83 10.28 0.28 1.92
C ILE A 83 9.20 -0.29 2.85
N GLU A 84 9.41 -1.48 3.41
CA GLU A 84 8.44 -2.11 4.31
C GLU A 84 8.25 -1.32 5.60
N CYS A 85 9.33 -0.82 6.20
CA CYS A 85 9.29 0.01 7.39
C CYS A 85 8.49 1.29 7.14
N PHE A 86 8.79 2.04 6.07
CA PHE A 86 8.07 3.27 5.76
C PHE A 86 6.61 3.02 5.41
N THR A 87 6.32 1.92 4.70
CA THR A 87 4.94 1.52 4.42
C THR A 87 4.16 1.30 5.73
N LYS A 88 4.75 0.59 6.69
CA LYS A 88 4.15 0.36 8.02
C LYS A 88 3.99 1.65 8.81
N TRP A 89 4.99 2.52 8.79
CA TRP A 89 4.95 3.79 9.52
C TRP A 89 3.89 4.75 9.01
N ILE A 90 3.78 4.90 7.68
CA ILE A 90 2.73 5.72 7.07
C ILE A 90 1.35 5.15 7.40
N LEU A 91 1.19 3.83 7.33
CA LEU A 91 -0.07 3.17 7.70
C LEU A 91 -0.41 3.38 9.18
N MET A 92 0.57 3.25 10.08
CA MET A 92 0.39 3.51 11.51
C MET A 92 -0.07 4.96 11.76
N ARG A 93 0.53 5.93 11.07
CA ARG A 93 0.15 7.33 11.20
C ARG A 93 -1.27 7.59 10.71
N LYS A 94 -1.69 6.93 9.63
CA LYS A 94 -3.07 6.98 9.12
C LYS A 94 -4.10 6.39 10.08
N ILE A 95 -3.77 5.30 10.79
CA ILE A 95 -4.70 4.60 11.69
C ILE A 95 -4.73 5.23 13.09
N TYR A 96 -3.58 5.61 13.63
CA TYR A 96 -3.41 5.99 15.03
C TYR A 96 -3.06 7.47 15.25
N GLY A 97 -2.87 8.23 14.17
CA GLY A 97 -2.54 9.65 14.19
C GLY A 97 -1.04 9.94 14.29
N ASP A 98 -0.71 11.24 14.35
CA ASP A 98 0.65 11.77 14.26
C ASP A 98 1.60 11.38 15.40
N LYS A 99 1.05 10.87 16.51
CA LYS A 99 1.85 10.31 17.61
C LYS A 99 2.55 8.99 17.24
N TYR A 100 2.23 8.40 16.08
CA TYR A 100 2.87 7.19 15.57
C TYR A 100 3.50 7.41 14.18
N PRO A 101 4.55 6.65 13.84
CA PRO A 101 5.25 5.66 14.68
C PRO A 101 6.02 6.30 15.86
N GLN A 102 6.15 5.56 16.96
CA GLN A 102 6.98 5.96 18.10
C GLN A 102 8.38 5.39 17.92
N PHE A 103 9.37 6.29 17.89
CA PHE A 103 10.78 5.91 17.83
C PHE A 103 11.47 6.14 19.17
N PRO A 104 12.55 5.40 19.47
CA PRO A 104 13.37 5.67 20.65
C PRO A 104 14.18 6.97 20.46
N TYR A 105 14.73 7.48 21.57
CA TYR A 105 15.69 8.60 21.59
C TYR A 105 15.18 9.91 20.97
N GLU A 106 13.89 10.23 21.16
CA GLU A 106 13.26 11.48 20.68
C GLU A 106 13.32 11.66 19.14
N ILE A 107 13.63 10.59 18.41
CA ILE A 107 13.64 10.62 16.95
C ILE A 107 12.21 10.81 16.44
N THR A 108 12.02 11.74 15.50
CA THR A 108 10.72 11.98 14.87
C THR A 108 10.60 11.23 13.53
N PHE A 109 9.38 11.12 13.03
CA PHE A 109 9.14 10.59 11.68
C PHE A 109 9.73 11.50 10.61
N GLU A 110 9.71 12.80 10.85
CA GLU A 110 10.30 13.83 10.01
C GLU A 110 11.83 13.66 9.93
N ASP A 111 12.50 13.30 11.04
CA ASP A 111 13.93 12.98 11.02
C ASP A 111 14.23 11.78 10.12
N LYS A 112 13.37 10.74 10.14
CA LYS A 112 13.51 9.59 9.25
C LYS A 112 13.33 9.96 7.78
N ILE A 113 12.38 10.85 7.47
CA ILE A 113 12.23 11.39 6.12
C ILE A 113 13.49 12.14 5.70
N ASN A 114 14.04 12.99 6.58
CA ASN A 114 15.23 13.78 6.29
C ASN A 114 16.46 12.89 6.07
N GLN A 115 16.61 11.82 6.86
CA GLN A 115 17.64 10.80 6.66
C GLN A 115 17.53 10.16 5.27
N LEU A 116 16.31 9.76 4.84
CA LEU A 116 16.11 9.22 3.50
C LEU A 116 16.40 10.25 2.41
N LYS A 117 16.01 11.50 2.60
CA LYS A 117 16.25 12.56 1.61
C LYS A 117 17.74 12.85 1.41
N GLN A 118 18.53 12.79 2.48
CA GLN A 118 19.99 12.91 2.41
C GLN A 118 20.63 11.68 1.75
N LYS A 119 20.11 10.48 2.05
CA LYS A 119 20.64 9.21 1.54
C LYS A 119 20.28 8.95 0.07
N TYR A 120 19.07 9.32 -0.33
CA TYR A 120 18.47 9.04 -1.64
C TYR A 120 17.76 10.28 -2.21
N PRO A 121 18.49 11.36 -2.53
CA PRO A 121 17.87 12.51 -3.18
C PRO A 121 17.29 12.10 -4.54
N LEU A 122 16.09 12.61 -4.84
CA LEU A 122 15.54 12.56 -6.19
C LEU A 122 16.28 13.65 -7.00
N GLU A 123 17.06 13.21 -7.99
CA GLU A 123 17.84 14.07 -8.89
C GLU A 123 16.95 15.05 -9.66
#